data_AF-A0A7X2P1F1-F1
#
_entry.id   AF-A0A7X2P1F1-F1
#
_cell.length_a   1.000
_cell.length_b   1.000
_cell.length_c   1.000
_cell.angle_alpha   90.00
_cell.angle_beta   90.00
_cell.angle_gamma   90.00
#
_symmetry.space_group_name_H-M   'P 1'
#
loop_
_entity.id
_entity.type
_entity.pdbx_description
1 polymer ?
#
loop_
_entity_poly.entity_id
_entity_poly.type
_entity_poly.pdbx_seq_one_letter_code
_entity_poly.pdbx_strand_id
1 'polypeptide(L)'
;MFHDKTEQLKKLEWERYRASHDSLTGLYNKEEFYRQVERLLKEYPDTEFYILCSNMKDFKFVNELFGMKKGNAILRKQAEQMKQIHGSFAKTVCARIQDDHFATCIPKAYFNEDKVVEQIRSMQKEFTNSLFHLHLYIGVYEITNREEPVSKMCDKANLASETIKNDYKTCIAYYDRHLLEQSIAERKIIGEFEEALEQEEFEGTYM
;
A
#
# COMPACT_ATOMS: atom_id res chain seq x y z
N MET A 1 -6.47 10.14 44.98
CA MET A 1 -5.25 10.58 44.25
C MET A 1 -4.63 9.51 43.33
N PHE A 2 -4.87 8.20 43.51
CA PHE A 2 -4.33 7.15 42.62
C PHE A 2 -5.12 6.93 41.31
N HIS A 3 -6.40 7.29 41.29
CA HIS A 3 -7.28 7.12 40.12
C HIS A 3 -6.90 8.06 38.96
N ASP A 4 -6.60 9.32 39.28
CA ASP A 4 -6.26 10.38 38.32
C ASP A 4 -4.95 10.11 37.54
N LYS A 5 -3.91 9.60 38.22
CA LYS A 5 -2.66 9.21 37.54
C LYS A 5 -2.84 8.04 36.57
N THR A 6 -3.74 7.11 36.86
CA THR A 6 -3.99 5.94 36.01
C THR A 6 -4.72 6.33 34.72
N GLU A 7 -5.67 7.26 34.81
CA GLU A 7 -6.37 7.78 33.62
C GLU A 7 -5.46 8.64 32.75
N GLN A 8 -4.62 9.48 33.35
CA GLN A 8 -3.63 10.29 32.63
C GLN A 8 -2.61 9.42 31.88
N LEU A 9 -2.12 8.34 32.49
CA LEU A 9 -1.22 7.39 31.84
C LEU A 9 -1.88 6.69 30.65
N LYS A 10 -3.11 6.17 30.82
CA LYS A 10 -3.86 5.54 29.72
C LYS A 10 -4.12 6.50 28.57
N LYS A 11 -4.44 7.76 28.87
CA LYS A 11 -4.65 8.80 27.87
C LYS A 11 -3.36 9.08 27.09
N LEU A 12 -2.23 9.21 27.77
CA LEU A 12 -0.93 9.41 27.14
C LEU A 12 -0.52 8.22 26.28
N GLU A 13 -0.72 6.99 26.76
CA GLU A 13 -0.48 5.77 25.98
C GLU A 13 -1.36 5.71 24.73
N TRP A 14 -2.63 6.09 24.86
CA TRP A 14 -3.57 6.15 23.74
C TRP A 14 -3.17 7.22 22.71
N GLU A 15 -2.75 8.40 23.15
CA GLU A 15 -2.23 9.46 22.28
C GLU A 15 -0.99 9.00 21.52
N ARG A 16 -0.05 8.31 22.19
CA ARG A 16 1.13 7.71 21.55
C ARG A 16 0.76 6.62 20.55
N TYR A 17 -0.21 5.77 20.89
CA TYR A 17 -0.70 4.73 19.99
C TYR A 17 -1.31 5.33 18.72
N ARG A 18 -2.16 6.35 18.86
CA ARG A 18 -2.79 7.03 17.71
C ARG A 18 -1.81 7.81 16.83
N ALA A 19 -0.69 8.26 17.39
CA ALA A 19 0.37 8.91 16.62
C ALA A 19 1.13 7.93 15.70
N SER A 20 1.07 6.62 15.99
CA SER A 20 1.81 5.57 15.29
C SER A 20 0.94 4.59 14.52
N HIS A 21 -0.37 4.55 14.79
CA HIS A 21 -1.28 3.55 14.21
C HIS A 21 -2.47 4.19 13.49
N ASP A 22 -2.91 3.55 12.42
CA ASP A 22 -4.18 3.85 11.76
C ASP A 22 -5.35 3.47 12.69
N SER A 23 -6.26 4.42 12.90
CA SER A 23 -7.33 4.28 13.88
C SER A 23 -8.41 3.27 13.48
N LEU A 24 -8.53 2.95 12.19
CA LEU A 24 -9.54 2.02 11.68
C LEU A 24 -9.08 0.57 11.78
N THR A 25 -7.83 0.31 11.40
CA THR A 25 -7.25 -1.03 11.21
C THR A 25 -6.34 -1.45 12.35
N GLY A 26 -5.82 -0.49 13.12
CA GLY A 26 -4.81 -0.71 14.14
C GLY A 26 -3.50 -1.28 13.59
N LEU A 27 -3.23 -1.11 12.29
CA LEU A 27 -1.88 -1.28 11.73
C LEU A 27 -1.08 0.00 11.97
N TYR A 28 0.22 -0.03 11.70
CA TYR A 28 0.99 1.21 11.66
C TYR A 28 0.44 2.17 10.60
N ASN A 29 0.59 3.47 10.87
CA ASN A 29 0.37 4.50 9.86
C ASN A 29 1.61 4.63 8.96
N LYS A 30 1.53 5.53 7.96
CA LYS A 30 2.60 5.76 6.99
C LYS A 30 3.92 6.17 7.64
N GLU A 31 3.87 7.12 8.58
CA GLU A 31 5.06 7.68 9.22
C GLU A 31 5.78 6.63 10.07
N GLU A 32 5.02 5.84 10.84
CA GLU A 32 5.56 4.74 11.62
C GLU A 32 6.07 3.62 10.73
N PHE A 33 5.40 3.30 9.63
CA PHE A 33 5.89 2.32 8.66
C PHE A 33 7.30 2.66 8.18
N TYR A 34 7.53 3.89 7.73
CA TYR A 34 8.84 4.32 7.23
C TYR A 34 9.91 4.21 8.32
N ARG A 35 9.64 4.74 9.52
CA ARG A 35 10.56 4.64 10.65
C ARG A 35 10.91 3.20 11.00
N GLN A 36 9.92 2.31 11.06
CA GLN A 36 10.11 0.92 11.43
C GLN A 36 10.88 0.15 10.36
N VAL A 37 10.62 0.40 9.07
CA VAL A 37 11.37 -0.21 7.97
C VAL A 37 12.81 0.29 7.96
N GLU A 38 13.08 1.60 8.11
CA GLU A 38 14.45 2.12 8.18
C GLU A 38 15.24 1.49 9.34
N ARG A 39 14.61 1.36 10.50
CA ARG A 39 15.20 0.68 11.65
C ARG A 39 15.49 -0.78 11.34
N LEU A 40 14.53 -1.49 10.76
CA LEU A 40 14.64 -2.90 10.41
C LEU A 40 15.80 -3.16 9.45
N LEU A 41 15.97 -2.29 8.44
CA LEU A 41 17.06 -2.39 7.48
C LEU A 41 18.44 -2.14 8.10
N LYS A 42 18.52 -1.33 9.17
CA LYS A 42 19.77 -1.11 9.92
C LYS A 42 20.06 -2.26 10.89
N GLU A 43 19.03 -2.79 11.54
CA GLU A 43 19.15 -3.84 12.56
C GLU A 43 19.50 -5.21 11.94
N TYR A 44 19.11 -5.44 10.68
CA TYR A 44 19.30 -6.72 9.98
C TYR A 44 19.96 -6.54 8.60
N PRO A 45 21.25 -6.15 8.54
CA PRO A 45 21.94 -5.83 7.28
C PRO A 45 22.02 -7.03 6.33
N ASP A 46 22.17 -8.25 6.85
CA ASP A 46 22.30 -9.47 6.05
C ASP A 46 20.96 -10.11 5.67
N THR A 47 19.84 -9.51 6.05
CA THR A 47 18.49 -10.00 5.69
C THR A 47 18.00 -9.29 4.43
N GLU A 48 17.60 -10.08 3.44
CA GLU A 48 16.90 -9.62 2.24
C GLU A 48 15.42 -9.39 2.55
N PHE A 49 14.86 -8.30 2.04
CA PHE A 49 13.49 -7.88 2.31
C PHE A 49 12.74 -7.55 1.02
N TYR A 50 11.42 -7.79 1.06
CA TYR A 50 10.46 -7.27 0.10
C TYR A 50 9.66 -6.12 0.71
N ILE A 51 9.39 -5.10 -0.10
CA ILE A 51 8.26 -4.17 0.10
C ILE A 51 7.10 -4.64 -0.78
N LEU A 52 5.96 -4.86 -0.15
CA LEU A 52 4.71 -5.14 -0.82
C LEU A 52 3.81 -3.93 -0.62
N CYS A 53 3.25 -3.42 -1.70
CA CYS A 53 2.19 -2.42 -1.65
C CYS A 53 0.94 -2.97 -2.31
N SER A 54 -0.18 -2.92 -1.61
CA SER A 54 -1.46 -3.44 -2.10
C SER A 54 -2.49 -2.35 -2.21
N ASN A 55 -3.33 -2.44 -3.24
CA ASN A 55 -4.40 -1.48 -3.51
C ASN A 55 -5.69 -2.19 -3.97
N MET A 56 -6.84 -1.58 -3.70
CA MET A 56 -8.15 -2.09 -4.11
C MET A 56 -8.70 -1.25 -5.26
N LYS A 57 -8.93 -1.89 -6.40
CA LYS A 57 -9.54 -1.20 -7.53
C LYS A 57 -10.92 -0.68 -7.19
N ASP A 58 -11.19 0.56 -7.58
CA ASP A 58 -12.47 1.25 -7.47
C ASP A 58 -13.06 1.22 -6.04
N PHE A 59 -12.23 1.22 -5.00
CA PHE A 59 -12.71 1.17 -3.62
C PHE A 59 -13.62 2.35 -3.24
N LYS A 60 -13.40 3.52 -3.84
CA LYS A 60 -14.29 4.67 -3.67
C LYS A 60 -15.73 4.34 -4.09
N PHE A 61 -15.90 3.58 -5.16
CA PHE A 61 -17.21 3.13 -5.64
C PHE A 61 -17.91 2.21 -4.64
N VAL A 62 -17.15 1.41 -3.88
CA VAL A 62 -17.71 0.62 -2.76
C VAL A 62 -18.31 1.52 -1.69
N ASN A 63 -17.62 2.59 -1.33
CA ASN A 63 -18.11 3.55 -0.34
C ASN A 63 -19.36 4.28 -0.85
N GLU A 64 -19.41 4.60 -2.15
CA GLU A 64 -20.55 5.27 -2.77
C GLU A 64 -21.78 4.35 -2.87
N LEU A 65 -21.61 3.08 -3.27
CA LEU A 65 -22.71 2.14 -3.44
C LEU A 65 -23.22 1.51 -2.14
N PHE A 66 -22.31 1.14 -1.23
CA PHE A 66 -22.65 0.34 -0.04
C PHE A 66 -22.42 1.07 1.28
N GLY A 67 -21.96 2.32 1.21
CA GLY A 67 -21.69 3.19 2.35
C GLY A 67 -20.37 2.88 3.06
N MET A 68 -19.90 3.88 3.81
CA MET A 68 -18.64 3.84 4.55
C MET A 68 -18.49 2.65 5.50
N LYS A 69 -19.61 2.12 6.04
CA LYS A 69 -19.57 0.95 6.93
C LYS A 69 -19.04 -0.30 6.22
N LYS A 70 -19.44 -0.52 4.96
CA LYS A 70 -19.00 -1.67 4.17
C LYS A 70 -17.53 -1.53 3.75
N GLY A 71 -17.13 -0.36 3.28
CA GLY A 71 -15.72 -0.07 2.99
C GLY A 71 -14.84 -0.27 4.23
N ASN A 72 -15.24 0.28 5.37
CA ASN A 72 -14.52 0.08 6.63
C ASN A 72 -14.43 -1.39 7.06
N ALA A 73 -15.42 -2.23 6.73
CA ALA A 73 -15.35 -3.66 7.01
C ALA A 73 -14.31 -4.37 6.13
N ILE A 74 -14.23 -4.02 4.85
CA ILE A 74 -13.24 -4.55 3.90
C ILE A 74 -11.82 -4.20 4.34
N LEU A 75 -11.57 -2.93 4.68
CA LEU A 75 -10.26 -2.46 5.15
C LEU A 75 -9.81 -3.16 6.44
N ARG A 76 -10.73 -3.34 7.39
CA ARG A 76 -10.44 -4.11 8.62
C ARG A 76 -10.12 -5.57 8.32
N LYS A 77 -10.84 -6.18 7.36
CA LYS A 77 -10.59 -7.58 7.00
C LYS A 77 -9.21 -7.78 6.37
N GLN A 78 -8.80 -6.86 5.50
CA GLN A 78 -7.44 -6.90 4.95
C GLN A 78 -6.38 -6.76 6.05
N ALA A 79 -6.57 -5.81 6.96
CA ALA A 79 -5.64 -5.62 8.07
C ALA A 79 -5.56 -6.84 8.99
N GLU A 80 -6.67 -7.50 9.26
CA GLU A 80 -6.72 -8.76 10.01
C GLU A 80 -5.91 -9.85 9.30
N GLN A 81 -6.12 -10.02 8.00
CA GLN A 81 -5.40 -10.99 7.18
C GLN A 81 -3.88 -10.75 7.14
N MET A 82 -3.47 -9.48 7.00
CA MET A 82 -2.06 -9.08 7.10
C MET A 82 -1.49 -9.45 8.47
N LYS A 83 -2.19 -9.15 9.56
CA LYS A 83 -1.73 -9.50 10.92
C LYS A 83 -1.59 -11.02 11.11
N GLN A 84 -2.50 -11.82 10.56
CA GLN A 84 -2.47 -13.27 10.70
C GLN A 84 -1.27 -13.91 10.00
N ILE A 85 -0.96 -13.50 8.76
CA ILE A 85 0.17 -14.07 8.01
C ILE A 85 1.47 -13.42 8.42
N HIS A 86 1.53 -12.09 8.39
CA HIS A 86 2.77 -11.35 8.53
C HIS A 86 3.13 -11.04 9.98
N GLY A 87 2.13 -10.84 10.85
CA GLY A 87 2.34 -10.48 12.25
C GLY A 87 3.01 -11.56 13.09
N SER A 88 2.98 -12.82 12.64
CA SER A 88 3.63 -13.95 13.30
C SER A 88 5.10 -14.10 12.91
N PHE A 89 5.54 -13.46 11.81
CA PHE A 89 6.91 -13.53 11.35
C PHE A 89 7.74 -12.46 12.01
N ALA A 90 8.83 -12.87 12.66
CA ALA A 90 9.84 -11.94 13.15
C ALA A 90 10.27 -11.01 12.00
N LYS A 91 10.56 -9.74 12.33
CA LYS A 91 11.10 -8.76 11.39
C LYS A 91 10.11 -8.34 10.29
N THR A 92 8.82 -8.33 10.57
CA THR A 92 7.79 -7.92 9.60
C THR A 92 7.06 -6.68 10.08
N VAL A 93 6.83 -5.73 9.17
CA VAL A 93 6.14 -4.46 9.46
C VAL A 93 4.95 -4.34 8.52
N CYS A 94 3.75 -4.10 9.05
CA CYS A 94 2.52 -3.93 8.27
C CYS A 94 1.89 -2.57 8.58
N ALA A 95 1.42 -1.88 7.55
CA ALA A 95 0.83 -0.56 7.68
C ALA A 95 -0.34 -0.34 6.73
N ARG A 96 -1.23 0.57 7.12
CA ARG A 96 -2.14 1.24 6.20
C ARG A 96 -1.56 2.62 5.90
N ILE A 97 -1.25 2.86 4.63
CA ILE A 97 -0.52 4.06 4.20
C ILE A 97 -1.48 5.21 3.97
N GLN A 98 -2.53 4.96 3.19
CA GLN A 98 -3.52 5.96 2.82
C GLN A 98 -4.75 5.24 2.24
N ASP A 99 -5.96 5.71 2.52
CA ASP A 99 -7.21 5.20 1.91
C ASP A 99 -7.30 3.65 1.89
N ASP A 100 -7.24 3.02 0.72
CA ASP A 100 -7.24 1.58 0.47
C ASP A 100 -5.84 0.98 0.21
N HIS A 101 -4.80 1.78 0.40
CA HIS A 101 -3.41 1.40 0.20
C HIS A 101 -2.78 0.87 1.49
N PHE A 102 -2.21 -0.31 1.40
CA PHE A 102 -1.49 -0.97 2.49
C PHE A 102 -0.06 -1.30 2.07
N ALA A 103 0.83 -1.40 3.05
CA ALA A 103 2.21 -1.77 2.83
C ALA A 103 2.67 -2.84 3.82
N THR A 104 3.55 -3.73 3.35
CA THR A 104 4.27 -4.70 4.18
C THR A 104 5.75 -4.66 3.84
N CYS A 105 6.61 -4.63 4.85
CA CYS A 105 8.02 -4.99 4.71
C CYS A 105 8.23 -6.35 5.38
N ILE A 106 8.69 -7.34 4.62
CA ILE A 106 8.82 -8.74 5.07
C ILE A 106 10.16 -9.33 4.61
N PRO A 107 10.83 -10.17 5.41
CA PRO A 107 11.99 -10.92 4.94
C PRO A 107 11.61 -11.77 3.73
N LYS A 108 12.45 -11.75 2.69
CA LYS A 108 12.25 -12.54 1.46
C LYS A 108 12.04 -14.03 1.77
N ALA A 109 12.75 -14.57 2.76
CA ALA A 109 12.63 -15.95 3.21
C ALA A 109 11.26 -16.32 3.82
N TYR A 110 10.47 -15.34 4.26
CA TYR A 110 9.13 -15.56 4.84
C TYR A 110 8.00 -15.20 3.89
N PHE A 111 8.31 -14.58 2.74
CA PHE A 111 7.32 -14.30 1.74
C PHE A 111 6.90 -15.58 1.02
N ASN A 112 5.60 -15.84 1.00
CA ASN A 112 5.01 -16.97 0.29
C ASN A 112 3.89 -16.42 -0.61
N GLU A 113 4.15 -16.43 -1.91
CA GLU A 113 3.25 -15.87 -2.92
C GLU A 113 1.90 -16.58 -2.91
N ASP A 114 1.88 -17.91 -2.86
CA ASP A 114 0.64 -18.70 -2.88
C ASP A 114 -0.30 -18.34 -1.73
N LYS A 115 0.24 -18.20 -0.50
CA LYS A 115 -0.54 -17.79 0.68
C LYS A 115 -1.13 -16.39 0.52
N VAL A 116 -0.39 -15.47 -0.09
CA VAL A 116 -0.88 -14.10 -0.35
C VAL A 116 -1.97 -14.14 -1.42
N VAL A 117 -1.80 -14.90 -2.49
CA VAL A 117 -2.82 -15.10 -3.53
C VAL A 117 -4.09 -15.73 -2.96
N GLU A 118 -3.97 -16.73 -2.08
CA GLU A 118 -5.11 -17.34 -1.39
C GLU A 118 -5.88 -16.34 -0.54
N GLN A 119 -5.18 -15.44 0.17
CA GLN A 119 -5.83 -14.38 0.96
C GLN A 119 -6.60 -13.39 0.10
N ILE A 120 -5.97 -12.93 -0.99
CA ILE A 120 -6.61 -12.06 -1.97
C ILE A 120 -7.88 -12.73 -2.47
N ARG A 121 -7.79 -13.97 -2.95
CA ARG A 121 -8.96 -14.74 -3.43
C ARG A 121 -10.04 -14.91 -2.36
N SER A 122 -9.65 -15.14 -1.10
CA SER A 122 -10.59 -15.23 0.02
C SER A 122 -11.33 -13.90 0.24
N MET A 123 -10.64 -12.76 0.21
CA MET A 123 -11.27 -11.44 0.31
C MET A 123 -12.20 -11.18 -0.87
N GLN A 124 -11.73 -11.47 -2.08
CA GLN A 124 -12.52 -11.28 -3.29
C GLN A 124 -13.81 -12.09 -3.21
N LYS A 125 -13.74 -13.35 -2.76
CA LYS A 125 -14.93 -14.21 -2.59
C LYS A 125 -15.88 -13.70 -1.50
N GLU A 126 -15.35 -13.16 -0.40
CA GLU A 126 -16.16 -12.68 0.74
C GLU A 126 -16.92 -11.38 0.40
N PHE A 127 -16.32 -10.49 -0.39
CA PHE A 127 -16.87 -9.15 -0.61
C PHE A 127 -17.39 -8.89 -2.03
N THR A 128 -17.13 -9.78 -2.98
CA THR A 128 -17.71 -9.71 -4.33
C THR A 128 -19.18 -10.09 -4.31
N ASN A 129 -19.98 -9.33 -5.03
CA ASN A 129 -21.38 -9.63 -5.32
C ASN A 129 -21.72 -9.19 -6.76
N SER A 130 -22.99 -9.35 -7.17
CA SER A 130 -23.42 -9.03 -8.54
C SER A 130 -23.24 -7.57 -8.94
N LEU A 131 -23.13 -6.64 -7.98
CA LEU A 131 -23.00 -5.20 -8.21
C LEU A 131 -21.55 -4.71 -8.07
N PHE A 132 -20.65 -5.50 -7.48
CA PHE A 132 -19.27 -5.10 -7.24
C PHE A 132 -18.33 -6.31 -7.15
N HIS A 133 -17.23 -6.23 -7.90
CA HIS A 133 -16.16 -7.22 -7.86
C HIS A 133 -14.96 -6.59 -7.16
N LEU A 134 -14.65 -7.10 -5.96
CA LEU A 134 -13.46 -6.65 -5.25
C LEU A 134 -12.24 -7.14 -6.04
N HIS A 135 -11.38 -6.20 -6.44
CA HIS A 135 -10.12 -6.54 -7.08
C HIS A 135 -8.99 -5.92 -6.26
N LEU A 136 -8.28 -6.79 -5.54
CA LEU A 136 -7.13 -6.45 -4.71
C LEU A 136 -5.89 -6.95 -5.45
N TYR A 137 -4.93 -6.06 -5.64
CA TYR A 137 -3.70 -6.35 -6.35
C TYR A 137 -2.50 -5.81 -5.57
N ILE A 138 -1.34 -6.41 -5.79
CA ILE A 138 -0.12 -6.17 -5.01
C ILE A 138 1.04 -5.96 -5.97
N GLY A 139 1.83 -4.94 -5.71
CA GLY A 139 3.14 -4.77 -6.29
C GLY A 139 4.22 -5.11 -5.28
N VAL A 140 5.29 -5.75 -5.76
CA VAL A 140 6.40 -6.25 -4.94
C VAL A 140 7.69 -5.61 -5.42
N TYR A 141 8.47 -5.07 -4.49
CA TYR A 141 9.82 -4.57 -4.74
C TYR A 141 10.83 -5.31 -3.87
N GLU A 142 11.84 -5.90 -4.50
CA GLU A 142 13.03 -6.40 -3.82
C GLU A 142 13.93 -5.25 -3.42
N ILE A 143 14.21 -5.11 -2.11
CA ILE A 143 15.06 -4.03 -1.62
C ILE A 143 16.50 -4.30 -2.04
N THR A 144 16.90 -3.71 -3.16
CA THR A 144 18.24 -3.81 -3.75
C THR A 144 19.14 -2.64 -3.34
N ASN A 145 18.56 -1.48 -3.04
CA ASN A 145 19.26 -0.31 -2.51
C ASN A 145 18.69 0.06 -1.14
N ARG A 146 19.46 -0.12 -0.06
CA ARG A 146 19.02 0.14 1.31
C ARG A 146 19.17 1.60 1.74
N GLU A 147 19.87 2.41 0.95
CA GLU A 147 20.09 3.84 1.23
C GLU A 147 18.95 4.71 0.69
N GLU A 148 18.10 4.16 -0.17
CA GLU A 148 16.97 4.92 -0.68
C GLU A 148 15.87 5.12 0.39
N PRO A 149 15.16 6.26 0.37
CA PRO A 149 14.02 6.45 1.25
C PRO A 149 12.96 5.36 1.08
N VAL A 150 12.37 4.90 2.18
CA VAL A 150 11.29 3.88 2.15
C VAL A 150 10.12 4.30 1.28
N SER A 151 9.83 5.61 1.21
CA SER A 151 8.84 6.15 0.27
C SER A 151 9.12 5.76 -1.18
N LYS A 152 10.37 5.85 -1.65
CA LYS A 152 10.76 5.44 -3.01
C LYS A 152 10.65 3.94 -3.22
N MET A 153 10.91 3.13 -2.18
CA MET A 153 10.71 1.69 -2.24
C MET A 153 9.22 1.36 -2.43
N CYS A 154 8.33 2.05 -1.71
CA CYS A 154 6.88 1.94 -1.89
C CYS A 154 6.46 2.41 -3.29
N ASP A 155 7.02 3.50 -3.81
CA ASP A 155 6.71 3.99 -5.16
C ASP A 155 7.06 2.96 -6.23
N LYS A 156 8.19 2.25 -6.10
CA LYS A 156 8.56 1.14 -7.00
C LYS A 156 7.60 -0.04 -6.90
N ALA A 157 7.21 -0.43 -5.69
CA ALA A 157 6.20 -1.47 -5.50
C ALA A 157 4.87 -1.06 -6.13
N ASN A 158 4.39 0.16 -5.88
CA ASN A 158 3.17 0.69 -6.51
C ASN A 158 3.26 0.70 -8.03
N LEU A 159 4.41 1.09 -8.61
CA LEU A 159 4.60 1.06 -10.06
C LEU A 159 4.42 -0.34 -10.64
N ALA A 160 4.93 -1.37 -9.96
CA ALA A 160 4.70 -2.75 -10.34
C ALA A 160 3.19 -3.09 -10.32
N SER A 161 2.49 -2.69 -9.26
CA SER A 161 1.06 -2.97 -9.10
C SER A 161 0.19 -2.32 -10.19
N GLU A 162 0.57 -1.13 -10.69
CA GLU A 162 -0.20 -0.44 -11.72
C GLU A 162 -0.20 -1.19 -13.06
N THR A 163 0.82 -2.03 -13.32
CA THR A 163 0.87 -2.86 -14.55
C THR A 163 -0.24 -3.90 -14.63
N ILE A 164 -0.79 -4.31 -13.47
CA ILE A 164 -1.83 -5.35 -13.35
C ILE A 164 -3.16 -4.82 -12.86
N LYS A 165 -3.29 -3.51 -12.62
CA LYS A 165 -4.53 -2.88 -12.10
C LYS A 165 -5.78 -3.18 -12.92
N ASN A 166 -5.63 -3.46 -14.22
CA ASN A 166 -6.72 -3.81 -15.12
C ASN A 166 -6.79 -5.30 -15.46
N ASP A 167 -5.87 -6.11 -14.92
CA ASP A 167 -5.87 -7.56 -15.07
C ASP A 167 -6.54 -8.22 -13.86
N TYR A 168 -7.77 -8.68 -14.06
CA TYR A 168 -8.55 -9.34 -13.01
C TYR A 168 -8.08 -10.76 -12.68
N LYS A 169 -7.13 -11.33 -13.41
CA LYS A 169 -6.58 -12.68 -13.18
C LYS A 169 -5.30 -12.62 -12.35
N THR A 170 -4.47 -11.63 -12.60
CA THR A 170 -3.17 -11.45 -11.93
C THR A 170 -3.35 -10.56 -10.72
N CYS A 171 -2.84 -10.99 -9.57
CA CYS A 171 -2.99 -10.24 -8.31
C CYS A 171 -1.65 -9.74 -7.75
N ILE A 172 -0.53 -10.18 -8.32
CA ILE A 172 0.82 -9.84 -7.85
C ILE A 172 1.69 -9.49 -9.06
N ALA A 173 2.40 -8.38 -8.97
CA ALA A 173 3.38 -7.94 -9.96
C ALA A 173 4.69 -7.57 -9.26
N TYR A 174 5.82 -7.94 -9.88
CA TYR A 174 7.15 -7.59 -9.37
C TYR A 174 7.69 -6.38 -10.11
N TYR A 175 8.32 -5.49 -9.36
CA TYR A 175 9.02 -4.35 -9.93
C TYR A 175 10.21 -4.83 -10.75
N ASP A 176 10.23 -4.41 -12.02
CA ASP A 176 11.40 -4.44 -12.89
C ASP A 176 11.84 -2.99 -13.16
N ARG A 177 13.15 -2.75 -13.24
CA ARG A 177 13.73 -1.46 -13.59
C ARG A 177 13.20 -0.92 -14.91
N HIS A 178 12.92 -1.79 -15.89
CA HIS A 178 12.34 -1.40 -17.17
C HIS A 178 10.97 -0.72 -17.02
N LEU A 179 10.18 -1.06 -15.98
CA LEU A 179 8.89 -0.41 -15.71
C LEU A 179 9.07 1.06 -15.37
N LEU A 180 10.11 1.40 -14.60
CA LEU A 180 10.41 2.78 -14.25
C LEU A 180 10.84 3.58 -15.48
N GLU A 181 11.69 3.00 -16.33
CA GLU A 181 12.16 3.63 -17.56
C GLU A 181 10.98 3.89 -18.51
N GLN A 182 10.07 2.93 -18.66
CA GLN A 182 8.86 3.09 -19.45
C GLN A 182 7.93 4.16 -18.88
N SER A 183 7.68 4.16 -17.56
CA SER A 183 6.81 5.18 -16.93
C SER A 183 7.37 6.59 -17.06
N ILE A 184 8.71 6.75 -17.00
CA ILE A 184 9.37 8.04 -17.27
C ILE A 184 9.19 8.44 -18.73
N ALA A 185 9.36 7.50 -19.67
CA ALA A 185 9.18 7.78 -21.10
C ALA A 185 7.74 8.18 -21.44
N GLU A 186 6.74 7.46 -20.92
CA GLU A 186 5.32 7.79 -21.09
C GLU A 186 4.99 9.19 -20.57
N ARG A 187 5.50 9.55 -19.39
CA ARG A 187 5.28 10.90 -18.82
C ARG A 187 5.94 12.01 -19.64
N LYS A 188 7.12 11.76 -20.21
CA LYS A 188 7.78 12.73 -21.11
C LYS A 188 6.94 12.98 -22.36
N ILE A 189 6.44 11.91 -22.97
CA ILE A 189 5.57 12.01 -24.14
C ILE A 189 4.32 12.83 -23.80
N ILE A 190 3.64 12.53 -22.68
CA ILE A 190 2.45 13.29 -22.26
C ILE A 190 2.76 14.78 -22.07
N GLY A 191 3.87 15.12 -21.40
CA GLY A 191 4.27 16.52 -21.21
C GLY A 191 4.56 17.24 -22.52
N GLU A 192 5.25 16.59 -23.47
CA GLU A 192 5.51 17.14 -24.79
C GLU A 192 4.20 17.38 -25.59
N PHE A 193 3.20 16.49 -25.43
CA PHE A 193 1.87 16.69 -26.03
C PHE A 193 1.09 17.84 -25.40
N GLU A 194 1.14 18.01 -24.07
CA GLU A 194 0.49 19.13 -23.36
C GLU A 194 1.11 20.47 -23.78
N GLU A 195 2.44 20.56 -23.86
CA GLU A 195 3.15 21.76 -24.33
C GLU A 195 2.79 22.12 -25.78
N ALA A 196 2.66 21.11 -26.66
CA ALA A 196 2.28 21.33 -28.05
C ALA A 196 0.83 21.84 -28.21
N LEU A 197 -0.11 21.30 -27.41
CA LEU A 197 -1.51 21.76 -27.41
C LEU A 197 -1.63 23.19 -26.89
N GLU A 198 -0.87 23.57 -25.86
CA GLU A 198 -0.84 24.97 -25.39
C GLU A 198 -0.34 25.91 -26.50
N GLN A 199 0.72 25.56 -27.22
CA GLN A 199 1.26 26.40 -28.30
C GLN A 199 0.29 26.55 -29.49
N GLU A 200 -0.45 25.51 -29.87
CA GLU A 200 -1.47 25.60 -30.93
C GLU A 200 -2.71 26.41 -30.51
N GLU A 201 -3.11 26.40 -29.23
CA GLU A 201 -4.20 27.25 -28.73
C GLU A 201 -3.83 28.75 -28.68
N PHE A 202 -2.56 29.08 -28.48
CA PHE A 202 -2.08 30.47 -28.54
C PHE A 202 -1.95 31.00 -29.98
N GLU A 203 -1.68 30.15 -30.97
CA GLU A 203 -1.68 30.56 -32.39
C GLU A 203 -3.09 30.69 -32.99
N GLY A 204 -4.09 29.99 -32.45
CA GLY A 204 -5.48 30.00 -32.93
C GLY A 204 -6.34 31.21 -32.53
N THR A 205 -5.85 32.13 -31.69
CA THR A 205 -6.65 33.27 -31.15
C THR A 205 -6.41 34.61 -31.85
N TYR A 206 -5.66 34.65 -32.96
CA TYR A 206 -5.52 35.86 -33.80
C TYR A 206 -5.94 35.59 -35.25
N MET A 207 -7.26 35.54 -35.50
CA MET A 207 -7.85 35.84 -36.82
C MET A 207 -9.23 36.48 -36.67
#